data_AF-A0A8T4JB96-F1
#
_entry.id   AF-A0A8T4JB96-F1
#
_cell.length_a   1.000
_cell.length_b   1.000
_cell.length_c   1.000
_cell.angle_alpha   90.00
_cell.angle_beta   90.00
_cell.angle_gamma   90.00
#
_symmetry.space_group_name_H-M   'P 1'
#
loop_
_entity.id
_entity.type
_entity.pdbx_description
1 polymer ?
#
loop_
_entity_poly.entity_id
_entity_poly.type
_entity_poly.pdbx_seq_one_letter_code
_entity_poly.pdbx_strand_id
1 'polypeptide(L)' 'RVREAGGVILGKTHLDEFGCAEPGPTRNPHDRARTPGGSSAGSAAAVAAGICSVAIGAQTQRSVTAPAAYC' A
#
# COMPACT_ATOMS: atom_id res chain seq x y z
N ARG A 1 14.13 3.05 13.43
CA ARG A 1 13.96 4.29 12.65
C ARG A 1 12.61 4.97 12.83
N VAL A 2 11.46 4.47 12.33
CA VAL A 2 10.16 5.21 12.46
C VAL A 2 9.77 5.44 13.92
N ARG A 3 9.83 4.41 14.76
CA ARG A 3 9.53 4.53 16.21
C ARG A 3 10.50 5.46 16.94
N GLU A 4 11.79 5.37 16.62
CA GLU A 4 12.84 6.25 17.18
C GLU A 4 12.60 7.72 16.82
N ALA A 5 12.04 8.01 15.65
CA ALA A 5 11.68 9.35 15.21
C ALA A 5 10.32 9.85 15.79
N GLY A 6 9.72 9.12 16.74
CA GLY A 6 8.43 9.47 17.34
C GLY A 6 7.20 9.04 16.54
N GLY A 7 7.37 8.28 15.46
CA GLY A 7 6.25 7.78 14.65
C GLY A 7 5.47 6.65 15.33
N VAL A 8 4.15 6.67 15.18
CA VAL A 8 3.24 5.63 15.70
C VAL A 8 2.97 4.58 14.62
N ILE A 9 3.12 3.29 14.95
CA ILE A 9 2.78 2.19 14.04
C ILE A 9 1.32 1.83 14.22
N LEU A 10 0.48 2.26 13.26
CA LEU A 10 -0.97 2.02 13.29
C LEU A 10 -1.36 0.56 13.00
N GLY A 11 -0.58 -0.14 12.18
CA GLY A 11 -0.87 -1.53 11.81
C GLY A 11 -0.04 -2.04 10.64
N LYS A 12 -0.46 -3.17 10.08
CA LYS A 12 0.11 -3.76 8.86
C LYS A 12 -0.88 -3.64 7.71
N THR A 13 -0.39 -3.20 6.56
CA THR A 13 -1.15 -3.12 5.31
C THR A 13 -1.03 -4.41 4.52
N HIS A 14 -2.01 -4.65 3.64
CA HIS A 14 -1.99 -5.79 2.71
C HIS A 14 -0.83 -5.67 1.70
N LEU A 15 -0.12 -6.78 1.49
CA LEU A 15 0.87 -6.99 0.44
C LEU A 15 0.37 -8.19 -0.39
N ASP A 16 0.49 -8.14 -1.71
CA ASP A 16 0.26 -9.33 -2.53
C ASP A 16 1.20 -10.47 -2.10
N GLU A 17 0.79 -11.73 -2.28
CA GLU A 17 1.47 -12.87 -1.68
C GLU A 17 2.96 -12.94 -2.12
N PHE A 18 3.86 -12.98 -1.14
CA PHE A 18 5.33 -12.87 -1.31
C PHE A 18 5.81 -11.66 -2.13
N GLY A 19 4.98 -10.64 -2.31
CA GLY A 19 5.28 -9.50 -3.17
C GLY A 19 5.11 -9.78 -4.67
N CYS A 20 4.54 -10.93 -5.04
CA CYS A 20 4.24 -11.35 -6.41
C CYS A 20 2.81 -10.99 -6.78
N ALA A 21 2.48 -10.95 -8.08
CA ALA A 21 1.20 -10.44 -8.58
C ALA A 21 -0.01 -11.37 -8.33
N GLU A 22 -0.30 -11.62 -7.06
CA GLU A 22 -1.47 -12.34 -6.56
C GLU A 22 -2.38 -11.36 -5.79
N PRO A 23 -3.40 -10.78 -6.46
CA PRO A 23 -4.19 -9.69 -5.88
C PRO A 23 -5.03 -10.14 -4.69
N GLY A 24 -5.01 -9.36 -3.61
CA GLY A 24 -5.84 -9.62 -2.44
C GLY A 24 -7.11 -8.76 -2.34
N PRO A 25 -7.68 -8.63 -1.13
CA PRO A 25 -8.98 -7.99 -0.92
C PRO A 25 -8.94 -6.46 -1.00
N THR A 26 -7.76 -5.82 -1.03
CA THR A 26 -7.64 -4.37 -1.12
C THR A 26 -8.28 -3.84 -2.41
N ARG A 27 -8.93 -2.68 -2.34
CA ARG A 27 -9.56 -1.98 -3.47
C ARG A 27 -9.01 -0.57 -3.59
N ASN A 28 -9.05 -0.02 -4.79
CA ASN A 28 -8.62 1.36 -5.04
C ASN A 28 -9.58 2.35 -4.34
N PRO A 29 -9.09 3.29 -3.52
CA PRO A 29 -9.94 4.27 -2.82
C PRO A 29 -10.71 5.23 -3.74
N HIS A 30 -10.21 5.50 -4.96
CA HIS A 30 -10.87 6.36 -5.93
C HIS A 30 -12.00 5.65 -6.71
N ASP A 31 -11.90 4.33 -6.88
CA ASP A 31 -12.92 3.49 -7.52
C ASP A 31 -12.81 2.05 -7.03
N ARG A 32 -13.79 1.61 -6.23
CA ARG A 32 -13.79 0.28 -5.60
C ARG A 32 -13.89 -0.88 -6.61
N ALA A 33 -14.23 -0.62 -7.87
CA ALA A 33 -14.21 -1.62 -8.94
C ALA A 33 -12.83 -1.80 -9.57
N ARG A 34 -11.85 -0.93 -9.25
CA ARG A 34 -10.49 -0.96 -9.81
C ARG A 34 -9.45 -1.53 -8.86
N THR A 35 -8.37 -2.01 -9.46
CA THR A 35 -7.19 -2.45 -8.71
C THR A 35 -6.48 -1.27 -8.04
N PRO A 36 -6.03 -1.41 -6.79
CA PRO A 36 -5.13 -0.45 -6.16
C PRO A 36 -3.68 -0.54 -6.68
N GLY A 37 -3.40 -1.47 -7.59
CA GLY A 37 -2.04 -1.83 -8.00
C GLY A 37 -1.39 -2.79 -7.01
N GLY A 38 -0.11 -3.09 -7.20
CA GLY A 38 0.61 -4.05 -6.36
C GLY A 38 2.12 -4.07 -6.62
N SER A 39 2.91 -4.72 -5.78
CA SER A 39 2.45 -5.57 -4.67
C SER A 39 2.17 -4.83 -3.34
N SER A 40 2.60 -3.57 -3.16
CA SER A 40 2.29 -2.78 -1.95
C SER A 40 0.88 -2.17 -1.94
N ALA A 41 -0.12 -2.95 -2.35
CA ALA A 41 -1.51 -2.54 -2.57
C ALA A 41 -2.12 -1.82 -1.36
N GLY A 42 -2.00 -2.41 -0.17
CA GLY A 42 -2.59 -1.86 1.05
C GLY A 42 -1.91 -0.57 1.50
N SER A 43 -0.60 -0.41 1.24
CA SER A 43 0.13 0.79 1.62
C SER A 43 -0.31 2.00 0.80
N ALA A 44 -0.42 1.86 -0.52
CA ALA A 44 -0.93 2.94 -1.37
C ALA A 44 -2.39 3.27 -1.05
N ALA A 45 -3.24 2.24 -0.95
CA ALA A 45 -4.66 2.44 -0.65
C ALA A 45 -4.89 3.09 0.72
N ALA A 46 -4.10 2.75 1.75
CA ALA A 46 -4.25 3.36 3.08
C ALA A 46 -3.90 4.85 3.09
N VAL A 47 -2.86 5.26 2.36
CA VAL A 47 -2.47 6.67 2.24
C VAL A 47 -3.52 7.44 1.43
N ALA A 48 -3.91 6.91 0.25
CA ALA A 48 -4.90 7.55 -0.61
C ALA A 48 -6.29 7.67 0.03
N ALA A 49 -6.68 6.70 0.88
CA ALA A 49 -7.93 6.76 1.64
C ALA A 49 -7.85 7.66 2.89
N GLY A 50 -6.69 8.26 3.20
CA GLY A 50 -6.52 9.12 4.37
C GLY A 50 -6.47 8.37 5.72
N ILE A 51 -6.22 7.06 5.71
CA ILE A 51 -6.13 6.24 6.93
C ILE A 51 -4.83 6.52 7.69
N CYS A 52 -3.74 6.81 6.96
CA CYS A 52 -2.46 7.19 7.54
C CYS A 52 -1.73 8.24 6.66
N SER A 53 -0.87 9.05 7.28
CA SER A 53 -0.09 10.07 6.56
C SER A 53 1.09 9.50 5.77
N VAL A 54 1.58 8.31 6.15
CA VAL A 54 2.68 7.62 5.47
C VAL A 54 2.51 6.11 5.63
N ALA A 55 2.90 5.36 4.62
CA ALA A 55 2.97 3.91 4.67
C ALA A 55 4.31 3.43 4.09
N ILE A 56 4.77 2.27 4.54
CA ILE A 56 6.01 1.65 4.05
C ILE A 56 5.61 0.56 3.05
N GLY A 57 6.32 0.50 1.92
CA GLY A 57 6.21 -0.55 0.91
C GLY A 57 7.59 -1.08 0.52
N ALA A 58 7.61 -2.18 -0.23
CA ALA A 58 8.83 -2.76 -0.79
C ALA A 58 8.74 -2.74 -2.32
N GLN A 59 9.87 -2.51 -2.99
CA GLN A 59 9.94 -2.47 -4.45
C GLN A 59 11.02 -3.40 -4.99
N THR A 60 10.58 -4.39 -5.76
CA THR A 60 11.48 -5.19 -6.62
C THR A 60 11.52 -4.63 -8.04
N GLN A 61 10.35 -4.31 -8.61
CA GLN A 61 10.24 -3.70 -9.94
C GLN A 61 9.43 -2.40 -9.89
N ARG A 62 8.11 -2.50 -9.68
CA ARG A 62 7.20 -1.35 -9.61
C ARG A 62 6.24 -1.40 -8.43
N SER A 63 6.56 -2.20 -7.42
CA SER A 63 5.66 -2.52 -6.30
C SER A 63 5.43 -1.36 -5.32
N VAL A 64 6.08 -0.22 -5.50
CA VAL A 64 5.76 1.06 -4.82
C VAL A 64 5.24 2.08 -5.82
N THR A 65 5.92 2.28 -6.95
CA THR A 65 5.55 3.33 -7.92
C THR A 65 4.25 3.06 -8.67
N ALA A 66 3.94 1.81 -9.03
CA ALA A 66 2.69 1.47 -9.70
C ALA A 66 1.46 1.66 -8.80
N PRO A 67 1.38 1.09 -7.59
CA PRO A 67 0.22 1.29 -6.74
C PRO A 67 0.07 2.77 -6.29
N ALA A 68 1.16 3.52 -6.14
CA ALA A 68 1.12 4.95 -5.85
C ALA A 68 0.65 5.82 -7.03
N ALA A 69 0.69 5.31 -8.26
CA ALA A 69 0.11 6.01 -9.42
C ALA A 69 -1.36 5.63 -9.64
N TYR A 70 -1.80 4.50 -9.07
CA TYR A 70 -3.16 4.00 -9.24
C TYR A 70 -4.10 4.57 -8.18
N CYS A 71 -3.64 4.63 -6.93
CA CYS A 71 -4.31 5.23 -5.78
C CYS A 71 -3.78 6.64 -5.56
#